data_AF-A0A7J7KAU2-F1
#
_entry.id   AF-A0A7J7KAU2-F1
#
_cell.length_a   1.000
_cell.length_b   1.000
_cell.length_c   1.000
_cell.angle_alpha   90.00
_cell.angle_beta   90.00
_cell.angle_gamma   90.00
#
_symmetry.space_group_name_H-M   'P 1'
#
loop_
_entity.id
_entity.type
_entity.pdbx_description
1 polymer ?
#
loop_
_entity_poly.entity_id
_entity_poly.type
_entity_poly.pdbx_seq_one_letter_code
_entity_poly.pdbx_strand_id
1 'polypeptide(L)'
;MVSQVLQECGPLISESDLHISQLTLTLLTSLCKVHPSAMAGVKGDIMAQLFLLMKSPLLQGAVLQSMLEFLYCLSASNTPGLAFADLMTLLTQPIHESATPTTSPLPSGTQATSASRPPLHKQAYHSIAKCVAALALAHNADQVVEEFLAKLNDGRQSESIQLFFLLSLGEIGRPVILGAFSSPNEDIKTAASSALGAVAVGNLTKYLPFVLREIGSQTRRQYLLLHSLKEIISCESNSQLIETFRPHITEIWQMLMSHSECQEEGTRNVVAECLGKLTLLQPDPLLGYLQDQLGSPSPLTKATVITAVKFTITDQPQAIDEILTGAINTFLSCLRDPDLNVRRVALVMFNSAAHNKPGLIRDLLTSVLPLLYKETKVRKDLIREVEMGPFKHTVDDGLDLRKRLVVPIKKTCDTKVRTNSVKQEFEKHDELKRSALRAIIALQGVPGAEKNQQLSDFISQIKSSHEMSVLYSSVQKDGGSSLSGSGEPRLMEF
;
A
#
# COMPACT_ATOMS: atom_id res chain seq x y z
N MET A 1 -20.07 -38.80 -14.94
CA MET A 1 -19.56 -37.50 -15.44
C MET A 1 -19.19 -36.56 -14.31
N VAL A 2 -20.12 -36.04 -13.50
CA VAL A 2 -19.80 -35.07 -12.42
C VAL A 2 -18.74 -35.59 -11.42
N SER A 3 -18.85 -36.86 -10.99
CA SER A 3 -17.87 -37.46 -10.08
C SER A 3 -16.46 -37.57 -10.67
N GLN A 4 -16.32 -37.71 -12.00
CA GLN A 4 -15.01 -37.77 -12.66
C GLN A 4 -14.40 -36.36 -12.74
N VAL A 5 -15.22 -35.35 -13.04
CA VAL A 5 -14.79 -33.94 -13.04
C VAL A 5 -14.27 -33.55 -11.65
N LEU A 6 -14.98 -33.92 -10.58
CA LEU A 6 -14.55 -33.61 -9.20
C LEU A 6 -13.21 -34.25 -8.82
N GLN A 7 -12.86 -35.43 -9.36
CA GLN A 7 -11.57 -36.07 -9.11
C GLN A 7 -10.40 -35.28 -9.70
N GLU A 8 -10.62 -34.61 -10.83
CA GLU A 8 -9.60 -33.80 -11.51
C GLU A 8 -9.48 -32.37 -10.94
N CYS A 9 -10.48 -31.90 -10.17
CA CYS A 9 -10.50 -30.53 -9.65
C CYS A 9 -9.47 -30.27 -8.55
N GLY A 10 -9.10 -31.27 -7.75
CA GLY A 10 -8.18 -31.10 -6.61
C GLY A 10 -6.83 -30.50 -7.03
N PRO A 11 -6.07 -31.14 -7.93
CA PRO A 11 -4.76 -30.64 -8.40
C PRO A 11 -4.81 -29.27 -9.09
N LEU A 12 -5.97 -28.86 -9.61
CA LEU A 12 -6.17 -27.56 -10.26
C LEU A 12 -6.29 -26.39 -9.28
N ILE A 13 -6.54 -26.69 -7.99
CA ILE A 13 -6.54 -25.69 -6.92
C ILE A 13 -5.10 -25.60 -6.38
N SER A 14 -4.33 -24.65 -6.89
CA SER A 14 -2.93 -24.48 -6.54
C SER A 14 -2.51 -23.02 -6.61
N GLU A 15 -1.63 -22.61 -5.69
CA GLU A 15 -1.01 -21.28 -5.73
C GLU A 15 -0.11 -21.06 -6.96
N SER A 16 0.26 -22.14 -7.68
CA SER A 16 1.06 -22.07 -8.90
C SER A 16 0.31 -21.40 -10.06
N ASP A 17 -1.01 -21.60 -10.14
CA ASP A 17 -1.87 -20.95 -11.11
C ASP A 17 -3.17 -20.48 -10.45
N LEU A 18 -3.15 -19.21 -10.05
CA LEU A 18 -4.27 -18.53 -9.42
C LEU A 18 -5.48 -18.38 -10.35
N HIS A 19 -5.25 -18.25 -11.67
CA HIS A 19 -6.35 -18.09 -12.62
C HIS A 19 -7.12 -19.41 -12.82
N ILE A 20 -6.40 -20.52 -12.98
CA ILE A 20 -7.00 -21.85 -13.04
C ILE A 20 -7.70 -22.18 -11.73
N SER A 21 -7.08 -21.85 -10.59
CA SER A 21 -7.71 -22.03 -9.27
C SER A 21 -9.04 -21.26 -9.17
N GLN A 22 -9.07 -20.01 -9.65
CA GLN A 22 -10.29 -19.21 -9.69
C GLN A 22 -11.40 -19.89 -10.51
N LEU A 23 -11.10 -20.27 -11.75
CA LEU A 23 -12.07 -20.91 -12.65
C LEU A 23 -12.57 -22.24 -12.08
N THR A 24 -11.68 -23.01 -11.45
CA THR A 24 -12.02 -24.26 -10.79
C THR A 24 -12.97 -24.02 -9.62
N LEU A 25 -12.72 -23.00 -8.79
CA LEU A 25 -13.63 -22.61 -7.71
C LEU A 25 -14.99 -22.16 -8.25
N THR A 26 -15.05 -21.38 -9.33
CA THR A 26 -16.31 -20.98 -9.98
C THR A 26 -17.09 -22.19 -10.51
N LEU A 27 -16.40 -23.18 -11.09
CA LEU A 27 -17.00 -24.43 -11.52
C LEU A 27 -17.58 -25.20 -10.31
N LEU A 28 -16.82 -25.34 -9.23
CA LEU A 28 -17.27 -26.00 -8.00
C LEU A 28 -18.47 -25.28 -7.37
N THR A 29 -18.48 -23.95 -7.35
CA THR A 29 -19.63 -23.14 -6.93
C THR A 29 -20.87 -23.45 -7.77
N SER A 30 -20.71 -23.52 -9.09
CA SER A 30 -21.81 -23.83 -10.01
C SER A 30 -22.33 -25.25 -9.82
N LEU A 31 -21.44 -26.23 -9.64
CA LEU A 31 -21.80 -27.61 -9.32
C LEU A 31 -22.51 -27.73 -7.97
N CYS A 32 -22.06 -26.97 -6.97
CA CYS A 32 -22.71 -26.92 -5.66
C CYS A 32 -24.15 -26.41 -5.75
N LYS A 33 -24.40 -25.39 -6.58
CA LYS A 33 -25.75 -24.81 -6.79
C LYS A 33 -26.68 -25.74 -7.56
N VAL A 34 -26.18 -26.43 -8.59
CA VAL A 34 -27.00 -27.24 -9.51
C VAL A 34 -27.13 -28.71 -9.05
N HIS A 35 -26.09 -29.27 -8.43
CA HIS A 35 -26.04 -30.67 -7.98
C HIS A 35 -25.47 -30.81 -6.55
N PRO A 36 -26.20 -30.39 -5.49
CA PRO A 36 -25.72 -30.44 -4.11
C PRO A 36 -25.29 -31.83 -3.64
N SER A 37 -25.95 -32.90 -4.10
CA SER A 37 -25.61 -34.28 -3.72
C SER A 37 -24.20 -34.71 -4.16
N ALA A 38 -23.63 -34.06 -5.19
CA ALA A 38 -22.27 -34.34 -5.64
C ALA A 38 -21.20 -33.79 -4.68
N MET A 39 -21.56 -32.85 -3.79
CA MET A 39 -20.61 -32.21 -2.86
C MET A 39 -20.05 -33.16 -1.80
N ALA A 40 -20.63 -34.35 -1.62
CA ALA A 40 -20.04 -35.39 -0.79
C ALA A 40 -18.61 -35.78 -1.24
N GLY A 41 -18.30 -35.65 -2.55
CA GLY A 41 -16.98 -35.92 -3.12
C GLY A 41 -15.92 -34.85 -2.83
N VAL A 42 -16.29 -33.71 -2.25
CA VAL A 42 -15.39 -32.57 -2.03
C VAL A 42 -14.52 -32.73 -0.78
N LYS A 43 -14.95 -33.54 0.21
CA LYS A 43 -14.31 -33.71 1.53
C LYS A 43 -12.84 -34.17 1.54
N GLY A 44 -12.34 -34.67 0.41
CA GLY A 44 -10.98 -35.19 0.28
C GLY A 44 -10.00 -34.14 -0.24
N ASP A 45 -9.41 -34.43 -1.40
CA ASP A 45 -8.31 -33.67 -1.99
C ASP A 45 -8.67 -32.19 -2.24
N ILE A 46 -9.87 -31.90 -2.74
CA ILE A 46 -10.34 -30.52 -2.99
C ILE A 46 -10.25 -29.68 -1.72
N MET A 47 -10.75 -30.20 -0.58
CA MET A 47 -10.67 -29.45 0.67
C MET A 47 -9.23 -29.26 1.14
N ALA A 48 -8.39 -30.30 1.05
CA ALA A 48 -6.99 -30.20 1.45
C ALA A 48 -6.25 -29.11 0.64
N GLN A 49 -6.47 -29.05 -0.67
CA GLN A 49 -5.89 -28.03 -1.54
C GLN A 49 -6.45 -26.63 -1.26
N LEU A 50 -7.74 -26.52 -0.94
CA LEU A 50 -8.36 -25.25 -0.53
C LEU A 50 -7.73 -24.72 0.78
N PHE A 51 -7.46 -25.60 1.75
CA PHE A 51 -6.74 -25.24 2.99
C PHE A 51 -5.28 -24.84 2.74
N LEU A 52 -4.61 -25.47 1.79
CA LEU A 52 -3.27 -25.06 1.39
C LEU A 52 -3.30 -23.67 0.76
N LEU A 53 -4.24 -23.43 -0.16
CA LEU A 53 -4.39 -22.15 -0.85
C LEU A 53 -4.76 -21.02 0.12
N MET A 54 -5.59 -21.27 1.15
CA MET A 54 -5.91 -20.27 2.19
C MET A 54 -4.69 -19.80 3.00
N LYS A 55 -3.67 -20.65 3.15
CA LYS A 55 -2.43 -20.31 3.84
C LYS A 55 -1.45 -19.58 2.93
N SER A 56 -1.70 -19.54 1.61
CA SER A 56 -0.82 -18.94 0.64
C SER A 56 -0.78 -17.41 0.81
N PRO A 57 0.41 -16.79 0.82
CA PRO A 57 0.55 -15.35 0.76
C PRO A 57 0.08 -14.75 -0.58
N LEU A 58 -0.13 -15.58 -1.60
CA LEU A 58 -0.55 -15.16 -2.94
C LEU A 58 -2.08 -15.09 -3.10
N LEU A 59 -2.84 -15.59 -2.13
CA LEU A 59 -4.30 -15.57 -2.19
C LEU A 59 -4.85 -14.15 -1.98
N GLN A 60 -5.34 -13.54 -3.07
CA GLN A 60 -5.94 -12.21 -3.09
C GLN A 60 -6.88 -12.04 -4.30
N GLY A 61 -7.64 -10.94 -4.32
CA GLY A 61 -8.45 -10.54 -5.47
C GLY A 61 -9.53 -11.56 -5.87
N ALA A 62 -9.65 -11.82 -7.17
CA ALA A 62 -10.74 -12.62 -7.73
C ALA A 62 -10.75 -14.09 -7.29
N VAL A 63 -9.57 -14.68 -7.02
CA VAL A 63 -9.46 -16.05 -6.52
C VAL A 63 -10.05 -16.17 -5.12
N LEU A 64 -9.70 -15.23 -4.24
CA LEU A 64 -10.25 -15.17 -2.89
C LEU A 64 -11.76 -14.97 -2.96
N GLN A 65 -12.25 -14.07 -3.80
CA GLN A 65 -13.69 -13.85 -3.96
C GLN A 65 -14.43 -15.13 -4.41
N SER A 66 -13.85 -15.87 -5.37
CA SER A 66 -14.41 -17.14 -5.85
C SER A 66 -14.40 -18.22 -4.76
N MET A 67 -13.37 -18.22 -3.91
CA MET A 67 -13.28 -19.11 -2.74
C MET A 67 -14.36 -18.79 -1.70
N LEU A 68 -14.60 -17.51 -1.41
CA LEU A 68 -15.65 -17.09 -0.48
C LEU A 68 -17.04 -17.51 -0.99
N GLU A 69 -17.33 -17.29 -2.27
CA GLU A 69 -18.60 -17.71 -2.87
C GLU A 69 -18.77 -19.24 -2.83
N PHE A 70 -17.69 -19.98 -3.09
CA PHE A 70 -17.71 -21.43 -3.01
C PHE A 70 -18.01 -21.93 -1.58
N LEU A 71 -17.30 -21.42 -0.57
CA LEU A 71 -17.52 -21.78 0.83
C LEU A 71 -18.94 -21.43 1.30
N TYR A 72 -19.45 -20.28 0.87
CA TYR A 72 -20.84 -19.88 1.12
C TYR A 72 -21.81 -20.94 0.57
N CYS A 73 -21.69 -21.28 -0.72
CA CYS A 73 -22.57 -22.27 -1.36
C CYS A 73 -22.43 -23.66 -0.72
N LEU A 74 -21.21 -24.05 -0.36
CA LEU A 74 -20.93 -25.33 0.27
C LEU A 74 -21.63 -25.44 1.63
N SER A 75 -21.55 -24.37 2.44
CA SER A 75 -22.21 -24.33 3.74
C SER A 75 -23.74 -24.41 3.63
N ALA A 76 -24.33 -23.84 2.57
CA ALA A 76 -25.76 -23.90 2.30
C ALA A 76 -26.22 -25.27 1.78
N SER A 77 -25.30 -26.08 1.23
CA SER A 77 -25.63 -27.42 0.72
C SER A 77 -26.00 -28.44 1.80
N ASN A 78 -25.74 -28.14 3.09
CA ASN A 78 -25.96 -29.02 4.24
C ASN A 78 -25.40 -30.45 4.05
N THR A 79 -24.30 -30.56 3.30
CA THR A 79 -23.60 -31.83 3.14
C THR A 79 -23.04 -32.25 4.51
N PRO A 80 -23.30 -33.47 5.02
CA PRO A 80 -22.80 -33.92 6.33
C PRO A 80 -21.29 -33.72 6.39
N GLY A 81 -20.66 -33.27 7.47
CA GLY A 81 -19.20 -33.09 7.54
C GLY A 81 -18.62 -31.89 6.77
N LEU A 82 -19.47 -31.14 6.05
CA LEU A 82 -19.16 -29.83 5.45
C LEU A 82 -20.23 -28.80 5.86
N ALA A 83 -20.91 -29.06 6.98
CA ALA A 83 -21.87 -28.11 7.54
C ALA A 83 -21.12 -26.92 8.15
N PHE A 84 -21.86 -25.86 8.49
CA PHE A 84 -21.31 -24.64 9.08
C PHE A 84 -20.33 -24.90 10.24
N ALA A 85 -20.70 -25.75 11.20
CA ALA A 85 -19.86 -26.06 12.37
C ALA A 85 -18.56 -26.80 11.99
N ASP A 86 -18.62 -27.72 11.03
CA ASP A 86 -17.47 -28.46 10.55
C ASP A 86 -16.49 -27.53 9.82
N LEU A 87 -17.02 -26.69 8.91
CA LEU A 87 -16.22 -25.71 8.17
C LEU A 87 -15.58 -24.68 9.10
N MET A 88 -16.32 -24.20 10.11
CA MET A 88 -15.79 -23.25 11.08
C MET A 88 -14.62 -23.84 11.88
N THR A 89 -14.74 -25.09 12.30
CA THR A 89 -13.68 -25.82 13.01
C THR A 89 -12.46 -26.00 12.11
N LEU A 90 -12.66 -26.40 10.86
CA LEU A 90 -11.57 -26.61 9.91
C LEU A 90 -10.84 -25.31 9.53
N LEU A 91 -11.57 -24.20 9.38
CA LEU A 91 -10.97 -22.89 9.07
C LEU A 91 -10.14 -22.32 10.22
N THR A 92 -10.58 -22.52 11.46
CA THR A 92 -9.92 -21.96 12.65
C THR A 92 -8.76 -22.84 13.16
N GLN A 93 -8.76 -24.14 12.83
CA GLN A 93 -7.72 -25.08 13.25
C GLN A 93 -6.28 -24.61 12.98
N PRO A 94 -5.91 -24.10 11.78
CA PRO A 94 -4.54 -23.64 11.52
C PRO A 94 -4.07 -22.54 12.48
N ILE A 95 -4.98 -21.65 12.90
CA ILE A 95 -4.66 -20.54 13.80
C ILE A 95 -4.41 -21.07 15.20
N HIS A 96 -5.24 -21.99 15.69
CA HIS A 96 -5.05 -22.64 16.99
C HIS A 96 -3.76 -23.47 17.03
N GLU A 97 -3.46 -24.23 15.97
CA GLU A 97 -2.21 -24.98 15.84
C GLU A 97 -0.97 -24.08 15.83
N SER A 98 -1.08 -22.87 15.28
CA SER A 98 0.01 -21.89 15.29
C SER A 98 0.19 -21.22 16.66
N ALA A 99 -0.86 -21.20 17.49
CA ALA A 99 -0.87 -20.54 18.79
C ALA A 99 -0.38 -21.44 19.93
N THR A 100 -0.41 -22.76 19.77
CA THR A 100 0.07 -23.71 20.80
C THR A 100 1.59 -23.84 20.76
N PRO A 101 2.33 -23.49 21.84
CA PRO A 101 3.73 -23.85 21.95
C PRO A 101 3.86 -25.37 22.05
N THR A 102 4.79 -25.96 21.29
CA THR A 102 5.06 -27.41 21.29
C THR A 102 5.58 -27.85 22.66
N THR A 103 4.69 -28.31 23.55
CA THR A 103 5.04 -28.93 24.84
C THR A 103 4.42 -30.31 25.02
N SER A 104 4.11 -31.03 23.94
CA SER A 104 3.83 -32.46 24.01
C SER A 104 5.13 -33.27 23.87
N PRO A 105 5.57 -34.03 24.89
CA PRO A 105 6.64 -35.01 24.71
C PRO A 105 6.10 -36.15 23.85
N LEU A 106 6.66 -36.32 22.65
CA LEU A 106 6.41 -37.54 21.86
C LEU A 106 6.94 -38.76 22.61
N PRO A 107 6.25 -39.92 22.54
CA PRO A 107 6.79 -41.17 23.06
C PRO A 107 8.08 -41.50 22.30
N SER A 108 9.12 -41.73 23.09
CA SER A 108 10.49 -42.08 22.71
C SER A 108 10.59 -43.07 21.55
N GLY A 109 11.28 -42.70 20.48
CA GLY A 109 11.72 -43.69 19.49
C GLY A 109 11.98 -43.23 18.05
N THR A 110 12.28 -41.96 17.75
CA THR A 110 12.91 -41.63 16.45
C THR A 110 13.55 -40.25 16.52
N GLN A 111 14.82 -40.16 16.11
CA GLN A 111 15.53 -38.88 15.97
C GLN A 111 14.89 -38.09 14.82
N ALA A 112 13.92 -37.24 15.13
CA ALA A 112 13.43 -36.20 14.24
C ALA A 112 14.03 -34.87 14.69
N THR A 113 14.70 -34.20 13.76
CA THR A 113 15.13 -32.81 13.89
C THR A 113 13.97 -31.96 14.41
N SER A 114 14.25 -31.08 15.37
CA SER A 114 13.31 -30.10 15.90
C SER A 114 12.94 -29.08 14.81
N ALA A 115 12.08 -29.47 13.88
CA ALA A 115 11.47 -28.57 12.91
C ALA A 115 10.32 -27.86 13.63
N SER A 116 10.60 -26.68 14.18
CA SER A 116 9.55 -25.73 14.53
C SER A 116 8.66 -25.55 13.30
N ARG A 117 7.36 -25.81 13.44
CA ARG A 117 6.41 -25.61 12.35
C ARG A 117 6.46 -24.12 11.95
N PRO A 118 6.56 -23.78 10.66
CA PRO A 118 6.71 -22.40 10.25
C PRO A 118 5.48 -21.59 10.71
N PRO A 119 5.68 -20.37 11.25
CA PRO A 119 4.58 -19.50 11.63
C PRO A 119 3.72 -19.17 10.40
N LEU A 120 2.40 -19.07 10.59
CA LEU A 120 1.49 -18.64 9.54
C LEU A 120 1.87 -17.25 9.02
N HIS A 121 1.84 -17.08 7.70
CA HIS A 121 2.06 -15.78 7.08
C HIS A 121 0.92 -14.81 7.44
N LYS A 122 1.21 -13.50 7.58
CA LYS A 122 0.20 -12.48 7.94
C LYS A 122 -1.04 -12.51 7.04
N GLN A 123 -0.84 -12.68 5.74
CA GLN A 123 -1.91 -12.80 4.75
C GLN A 123 -2.89 -13.95 5.05
N ALA A 124 -2.42 -15.06 5.62
CA ALA A 124 -3.27 -16.20 5.92
C ALA A 124 -4.34 -15.83 6.98
N TYR A 125 -3.99 -15.00 7.96
CA TYR A 125 -4.97 -14.51 8.95
C TYR A 125 -6.07 -13.69 8.29
N HIS A 126 -5.74 -12.83 7.31
CA HIS A 126 -6.73 -12.07 6.55
C HIS A 126 -7.62 -12.95 5.67
N SER A 127 -7.02 -13.90 4.94
CA SER A 127 -7.76 -14.84 4.10
C SER A 127 -8.73 -15.70 4.92
N ILE A 128 -8.26 -16.26 6.04
CA ILE A 128 -9.09 -17.09 6.92
C ILE A 128 -10.18 -16.24 7.59
N ALA A 129 -9.87 -15.03 8.05
CA ALA A 129 -10.87 -14.12 8.63
C ALA A 129 -12.00 -13.81 7.64
N LYS A 130 -11.67 -13.57 6.36
CA LYS A 130 -12.67 -13.36 5.30
C LYS A 130 -13.53 -14.59 5.06
N CYS A 131 -12.94 -15.78 5.02
CA CYS A 131 -13.67 -17.04 4.89
C CYS A 131 -14.63 -17.27 6.07
N VAL A 132 -14.16 -17.04 7.30
CA VAL A 132 -14.96 -17.16 8.52
C VAL A 132 -16.09 -16.15 8.54
N ALA A 133 -15.83 -14.90 8.16
CA ALA A 133 -16.85 -13.86 8.05
C ALA A 133 -17.92 -14.21 7.01
N ALA A 134 -17.52 -14.69 5.82
CA ALA A 134 -18.46 -15.11 4.78
C ALA A 134 -19.38 -16.26 5.26
N LEU A 135 -18.83 -17.23 6.00
CA LEU A 135 -19.64 -18.30 6.60
C LEU A 135 -20.55 -17.79 7.73
N ALA A 136 -20.03 -16.92 8.59
CA ALA A 136 -20.78 -16.36 9.70
C ALA A 136 -22.00 -15.57 9.19
N LEU A 137 -21.81 -14.72 8.18
CA LEU A 137 -22.88 -13.96 7.52
C LEU A 137 -23.93 -14.84 6.83
N ALA A 138 -23.56 -16.05 6.41
CA ALA A 138 -24.47 -17.00 5.77
C ALA A 138 -25.42 -17.71 6.75
N HIS A 139 -25.02 -17.87 8.01
CA HIS A 139 -25.74 -18.69 9.00
C HIS A 139 -26.06 -17.91 10.27
N ASN A 140 -25.09 -17.72 11.16
CA ASN A 140 -25.30 -17.20 12.52
C ASN A 140 -24.22 -16.18 12.91
N ALA A 141 -24.20 -15.02 12.23
CA ALA A 141 -23.20 -13.99 12.45
C ALA A 141 -23.17 -13.49 13.91
N ASP A 142 -24.34 -13.28 14.51
CA ASP A 142 -24.43 -12.71 15.85
C ASP A 142 -23.86 -13.66 16.92
N GLN A 143 -24.07 -14.97 16.79
CA GLN A 143 -23.50 -15.97 17.70
C GLN A 143 -21.96 -16.01 17.62
N VAL A 144 -21.40 -15.99 16.40
CA VAL A 144 -19.94 -15.99 16.20
C VAL A 144 -19.31 -14.72 16.79
N VAL A 145 -19.99 -13.59 16.61
CA VAL A 145 -19.55 -12.29 17.13
C VAL A 145 -19.56 -12.29 18.66
N GLU A 146 -20.63 -12.77 19.29
CA GLU A 146 -20.70 -12.90 20.75
C GLU A 146 -19.58 -13.80 21.29
N GLU A 147 -19.31 -14.94 20.64
CA GLU A 147 -18.22 -15.83 21.02
C GLU A 147 -16.84 -15.16 20.92
N PHE A 148 -16.57 -14.47 19.80
CA PHE A 148 -15.28 -13.80 19.59
C PHE A 148 -15.09 -12.64 20.55
N LEU A 149 -16.13 -11.83 20.81
CA LEU A 149 -16.08 -10.75 21.78
C LEU A 149 -15.87 -11.26 23.21
N ALA A 150 -16.55 -12.34 23.60
CA ALA A 150 -16.34 -12.98 24.91
C ALA A 150 -14.88 -13.43 25.07
N LYS A 151 -14.33 -14.14 24.08
CA LYS A 151 -12.93 -14.62 24.13
C LYS A 151 -11.90 -13.49 24.10
N LEU A 152 -12.18 -12.38 23.42
CA LEU A 152 -11.32 -11.20 23.44
C LEU A 152 -11.33 -10.50 24.81
N ASN A 153 -12.51 -10.39 25.44
CA ASN A 153 -12.65 -9.78 26.76
C ASN A 153 -11.99 -10.62 27.88
N ASP A 154 -11.96 -11.94 27.73
CA ASP A 154 -11.29 -12.83 28.69
C ASP A 154 -9.77 -12.59 28.75
N GLY A 155 -9.16 -12.00 27.73
CA GLY A 155 -7.74 -11.60 27.70
C GLY A 155 -6.72 -12.75 27.76
N ARG A 156 -7.17 -14.01 27.82
CA ARG A 156 -6.33 -15.23 27.95
C ARG A 156 -5.82 -15.78 26.63
N GLN A 157 -6.29 -15.23 25.50
CA GLN A 157 -5.96 -15.73 24.17
C GLN A 157 -4.55 -15.28 23.75
N SER A 158 -3.88 -16.09 22.94
CA SER A 158 -2.60 -15.71 22.34
C SER A 158 -2.79 -14.53 21.37
N GLU A 159 -1.70 -13.78 21.13
CA GLU A 159 -1.73 -12.61 20.25
C GLU A 159 -2.22 -12.95 18.82
N SER A 160 -1.84 -14.13 18.28
CA SER A 160 -2.29 -14.62 16.98
C SER A 160 -3.80 -14.87 16.91
N ILE A 161 -4.39 -15.38 18.00
CA ILE A 161 -5.83 -15.63 18.10
C ILE A 161 -6.57 -14.29 18.25
N GLN A 162 -6.05 -13.37 19.06
CA GLN A 162 -6.63 -12.03 19.21
C GLN A 162 -6.63 -11.28 17.86
N LEU A 163 -5.52 -11.35 17.12
CA LEU A 163 -5.41 -10.78 15.77
C LEU A 163 -6.50 -11.34 14.84
N PHE A 164 -6.63 -12.67 14.80
CA PHE A 164 -7.65 -13.34 13.98
C PHE A 164 -9.08 -12.91 14.34
N PHE A 165 -9.43 -12.84 15.62
CA PHE A 165 -10.77 -12.42 16.05
C PHE A 165 -11.06 -10.98 15.64
N LEU A 166 -10.11 -10.05 15.81
CA LEU A 166 -10.28 -8.66 15.40
C LEU A 166 -10.50 -8.52 13.89
N LEU A 167 -9.69 -9.23 13.08
CA LEU A 167 -9.86 -9.24 11.62
C LEU A 167 -11.23 -9.81 11.23
N SER A 168 -11.65 -10.91 11.85
CA SER A 168 -12.95 -11.54 11.56
C SER A 168 -14.13 -10.64 11.93
N LEU A 169 -14.08 -9.97 13.09
CA LEU A 169 -15.11 -9.01 13.50
C LEU A 169 -15.20 -7.81 12.55
N GLY A 170 -14.06 -7.35 12.05
CA GLY A 170 -13.98 -6.30 11.02
C GLY A 170 -14.69 -6.70 9.73
N GLU A 171 -14.39 -7.89 9.21
CA GLU A 171 -15.00 -8.42 7.97
C GLU A 171 -16.49 -8.74 8.13
N ILE A 172 -16.96 -9.13 9.33
CA ILE A 172 -18.39 -9.31 9.62
C ILE A 172 -19.12 -7.95 9.72
N GLY A 173 -18.40 -6.87 10.02
CA GLY A 173 -18.98 -5.52 10.19
C GLY A 173 -19.67 -5.32 11.53
N ARG A 174 -19.17 -5.94 12.61
CA ARG A 174 -19.71 -5.84 13.97
C ARG A 174 -18.74 -5.16 14.94
N PRO A 175 -19.23 -4.47 16.00
CA PRO A 175 -18.42 -3.55 16.80
C PRO A 175 -17.15 -4.18 17.40
N VAL A 176 -16.06 -3.41 17.34
CA VAL A 176 -14.73 -3.80 17.84
C VAL A 176 -14.47 -3.19 19.21
N ILE A 177 -13.73 -3.90 20.05
CA ILE A 177 -13.34 -3.43 21.39
C ILE A 177 -12.25 -2.36 21.26
N LEU A 178 -12.57 -1.10 21.60
CA LEU A 178 -11.61 0.03 21.60
C LEU A 178 -10.42 -0.21 22.53
N GLY A 179 -10.56 -1.09 23.53
CA GLY A 179 -9.45 -1.53 24.38
C GLY A 179 -8.27 -2.12 23.60
N ALA A 180 -8.52 -2.74 22.43
CA ALA A 180 -7.48 -3.30 21.57
C ALA A 180 -6.51 -2.25 21.01
N PHE A 181 -6.92 -0.97 20.93
CA PHE A 181 -6.05 0.13 20.49
C PHE A 181 -4.92 0.42 21.50
N SER A 182 -5.04 -0.09 22.72
CA SER A 182 -4.04 0.06 23.79
C SER A 182 -3.19 -1.20 24.01
N SER A 183 -3.29 -2.20 23.12
CA SER A 183 -2.45 -3.40 23.14
C SER A 183 -0.95 -3.05 23.01
N PRO A 184 -0.01 -3.80 23.60
CA PRO A 184 1.42 -3.63 23.34
C PRO A 184 1.83 -4.10 21.94
N ASN A 185 1.04 -4.95 21.28
CA ASN A 185 1.33 -5.49 19.96
C ASN A 185 0.76 -4.58 18.84
N GLU A 186 1.64 -4.09 17.95
CA GLU A 186 1.29 -3.20 16.83
C GLU A 186 0.37 -3.85 15.78
N ASP A 187 0.49 -5.16 15.54
CA ASP A 187 -0.38 -5.88 14.61
C ASP A 187 -1.83 -5.92 15.13
N ILE A 188 -2.01 -6.06 16.45
CA ILE A 188 -3.33 -6.01 17.10
C ILE A 188 -3.94 -4.61 17.01
N LYS A 189 -3.15 -3.55 17.25
CA LYS A 189 -3.62 -2.16 17.09
C LYS A 189 -4.06 -1.88 15.66
N THR A 190 -3.27 -2.32 14.69
CA THR A 190 -3.53 -2.12 13.27
C THR A 190 -4.78 -2.89 12.83
N ALA A 191 -4.95 -4.14 13.28
CA ALA A 191 -6.14 -4.94 13.02
C ALA A 191 -7.39 -4.34 13.66
N ALA A 192 -7.30 -3.83 14.90
CA ALA A 192 -8.42 -3.15 15.55
C ALA A 192 -8.83 -1.86 14.82
N SER A 193 -7.84 -1.10 14.32
CA SER A 193 -8.08 0.10 13.50
C SER A 193 -8.76 -0.23 12.17
N SER A 194 -8.24 -1.22 11.44
CA SER A 194 -8.83 -1.67 10.17
C SER A 194 -10.23 -2.24 10.39
N ALA A 195 -10.43 -3.05 11.43
CA ALA A 195 -11.73 -3.61 11.76
C ALA A 195 -12.75 -2.52 12.11
N LEU A 196 -12.39 -1.49 12.89
CA LEU A 196 -13.28 -0.36 13.15
C LEU A 196 -13.68 0.37 11.85
N GLY A 197 -12.73 0.53 10.91
CA GLY A 197 -13.01 1.09 9.59
C GLY A 197 -14.01 0.26 8.79
N ALA A 198 -13.79 -1.05 8.69
CA ALA A 198 -14.68 -1.98 7.99
C ALA A 198 -16.09 -2.02 8.61
N VAL A 199 -16.19 -2.00 9.94
CA VAL A 199 -17.47 -1.91 10.66
C VAL A 199 -18.20 -0.61 10.33
N ALA A 200 -17.48 0.50 10.23
CA ALA A 200 -18.07 1.78 9.90
C ALA A 200 -18.59 1.83 8.46
N VAL A 201 -17.92 1.18 7.51
CA VAL A 201 -18.43 1.00 6.14
C VAL A 201 -19.76 0.24 6.14
N GLY A 202 -19.91 -0.78 6.99
CA GLY A 202 -21.17 -1.53 7.12
C GLY A 202 -22.35 -0.71 7.66
N ASN A 203 -22.12 0.34 8.45
CA ASN A 203 -23.16 1.25 8.94
C ASN A 203 -22.61 2.66 9.19
N LEU A 204 -22.47 3.43 8.12
CA LEU A 204 -21.89 4.77 8.12
C LEU A 204 -22.62 5.72 9.07
N THR A 205 -23.96 5.74 9.03
CA THR A 205 -24.77 6.67 9.83
C THR A 205 -24.51 6.56 11.33
N LYS A 206 -24.24 5.35 11.83
CA LYS A 206 -23.99 5.12 13.25
C LYS A 206 -22.52 5.33 13.63
N TYR A 207 -21.59 4.81 12.83
CA TYR A 207 -20.19 4.70 13.24
C TYR A 207 -19.30 5.84 12.73
N LEU A 208 -19.63 6.49 11.61
CA LEU A 208 -18.83 7.62 11.11
C LEU A 208 -18.84 8.80 12.09
N PRO A 209 -19.99 9.27 12.62
CA PRO A 209 -19.99 10.34 13.64
C PRO A 209 -19.21 9.95 14.90
N PHE A 210 -19.28 8.67 15.28
CA PHE A 210 -18.50 8.14 16.39
C PHE A 210 -16.98 8.25 16.12
N VAL A 211 -16.50 7.78 14.95
CA VAL A 211 -15.08 7.86 14.58
C VAL A 211 -14.60 9.32 14.56
N LEU A 212 -15.36 10.24 13.94
CA LEU A 212 -14.99 11.66 13.87
C LEU A 212 -14.88 12.29 15.27
N ARG A 213 -15.81 11.98 16.18
CA ARG A 213 -15.78 12.45 17.56
C ARG A 213 -14.60 11.89 18.36
N GLU A 214 -14.27 10.62 18.18
CA GLU A 214 -13.13 9.99 18.85
C GLU A 214 -11.79 10.57 18.37
N ILE A 215 -11.67 10.94 17.10
CA ILE A 215 -10.46 11.58 16.54
C ILE A 215 -10.19 12.93 17.21
N GLY A 216 -11.23 13.73 17.41
CA GLY A 216 -11.11 15.04 18.06
C GLY A 216 -10.90 14.97 19.59
N SER A 217 -11.32 13.88 20.24
CA SER A 217 -11.26 13.74 21.70
C SER A 217 -10.04 12.99 22.23
N GLN A 218 -9.50 12.01 21.48
CA GLN A 218 -8.43 11.12 21.95
C GLN A 218 -7.12 11.29 21.16
N THR A 219 -6.28 12.24 21.56
CA THR A 219 -4.96 12.48 20.92
C THR A 219 -4.05 11.25 20.88
N ARG A 220 -4.04 10.42 21.93
CA ARG A 220 -3.19 9.21 22.00
C ARG A 220 -3.58 8.12 20.98
N ARG A 221 -4.86 8.07 20.58
CA ARG A 221 -5.38 7.08 19.62
C ARG A 221 -5.65 7.67 18.25
N GLN A 222 -5.41 8.97 18.07
CA GLN A 222 -5.70 9.72 16.86
C GLN A 222 -5.09 9.08 15.61
N TYR A 223 -3.84 8.64 15.67
CA TYR A 223 -3.18 7.96 14.55
C TYR A 223 -3.97 6.73 14.07
N LEU A 224 -4.36 5.84 14.99
CA LEU A 224 -5.13 4.63 14.67
C LEU A 224 -6.55 4.95 14.20
N LEU A 225 -7.20 5.97 14.77
CA LEU A 225 -8.54 6.37 14.35
C LEU A 225 -8.54 7.03 12.95
N LEU A 226 -7.50 7.79 12.63
CA LEU A 226 -7.29 8.31 11.27
C LEU A 226 -7.06 7.17 10.26
N HIS A 227 -6.37 6.10 10.66
CA HIS A 227 -6.28 4.88 9.84
C HIS A 227 -7.64 4.20 9.65
N SER A 228 -8.50 4.17 10.67
CA SER A 228 -9.87 3.67 10.52
C SER A 228 -10.67 4.53 9.54
N LEU A 229 -10.58 5.85 9.65
CA LEU A 229 -11.23 6.78 8.71
C LEU A 229 -10.70 6.62 7.28
N LYS A 230 -9.40 6.40 7.13
CA LYS A 230 -8.77 6.13 5.85
C LYS A 230 -9.36 4.89 5.18
N GLU A 231 -9.61 3.83 5.95
CA GLU A 231 -10.26 2.61 5.46
C GLU A 231 -11.68 2.93 4.96
N ILE A 232 -12.47 3.68 5.74
CA ILE A 232 -13.82 4.11 5.34
C ILE A 232 -13.79 4.82 3.98
N ILE A 233 -12.94 5.83 3.82
CA ILE A 233 -12.81 6.59 2.57
C ILE A 233 -12.37 5.68 1.40
N SER A 234 -11.45 4.74 1.67
CA SER A 234 -10.90 3.84 0.66
C SER A 234 -11.94 2.83 0.15
N CYS A 235 -12.79 2.31 1.03
CA CYS A 235 -13.88 1.40 0.66
C CYS A 235 -14.96 2.12 -0.16
N GLU A 236 -15.37 3.32 0.27
CA GLU A 236 -16.39 4.09 -0.44
C GLU A 236 -15.95 4.52 -1.84
N SER A 237 -14.65 4.74 -2.05
CA SER A 237 -14.09 5.03 -3.39
C SER A 237 -14.32 3.93 -4.42
N ASN A 238 -14.59 2.70 -3.98
CA ASN A 238 -14.84 1.55 -4.84
C ASN A 238 -16.31 1.07 -4.79
N SER A 239 -17.16 1.75 -4.00
CA SER A 239 -18.53 1.32 -3.69
C SER A 239 -19.56 2.02 -4.57
N GLN A 240 -20.71 1.37 -4.78
CA GLN A 240 -21.89 1.99 -5.40
C GLN A 240 -22.62 2.95 -4.44
N LEU A 241 -22.21 3.02 -3.16
CA LEU A 241 -22.87 3.77 -2.08
C LEU A 241 -22.32 5.19 -1.88
N ILE A 242 -21.53 5.72 -2.82
CA ILE A 242 -20.93 7.06 -2.77
C ILE A 242 -21.96 8.16 -2.43
N GLU A 243 -23.20 8.02 -2.88
CA GLU A 243 -24.28 8.98 -2.60
C GLU A 243 -24.63 9.10 -1.11
N THR A 244 -24.47 8.02 -0.34
CA THR A 244 -24.68 8.04 1.13
C THR A 244 -23.51 8.68 1.86
N PHE A 245 -22.30 8.55 1.30
CA PHE A 245 -21.08 9.11 1.88
C PHE A 245 -20.90 10.60 1.57
N ARG A 246 -21.37 11.05 0.41
CA ARG A 246 -21.20 12.43 -0.11
C ARG A 246 -21.56 13.54 0.88
N PRO A 247 -22.68 13.47 1.63
CA PRO A 247 -23.05 14.51 2.60
C PRO A 247 -22.03 14.72 3.72
N HIS A 248 -21.25 13.68 4.05
CA HIS A 248 -20.26 13.72 5.12
C HIS A 248 -18.89 14.26 4.67
N ILE A 249 -18.65 14.43 3.36
CA ILE A 249 -17.35 14.86 2.83
C ILE A 249 -16.91 16.19 3.44
N THR A 250 -17.82 17.16 3.58
CA THR A 250 -17.49 18.47 4.15
C THR A 250 -17.09 18.39 5.61
N GLU A 251 -17.79 17.58 6.41
CA GLU A 251 -17.47 17.38 7.83
C GLU A 251 -16.11 16.69 8.00
N ILE A 252 -15.87 15.63 7.23
CA ILE A 252 -14.60 14.90 7.23
C ILE A 252 -13.46 15.82 6.79
N TRP A 253 -13.67 16.61 5.74
CA TRP A 253 -12.68 17.55 5.22
C TRP A 253 -12.25 18.57 6.29
N GLN A 254 -13.21 19.19 6.96
CA GLN A 254 -12.93 20.15 8.03
C GLN A 254 -12.14 19.52 9.17
N MET A 255 -12.53 18.30 9.59
CA MET A 255 -11.81 17.55 10.62
C MET A 255 -10.37 17.25 10.19
N LEU A 256 -10.15 16.74 8.98
CA LEU A 256 -8.81 16.45 8.45
C LEU A 256 -7.95 17.71 8.36
N MET A 257 -8.51 18.82 7.86
CA MET A 257 -7.80 20.09 7.77
C MET A 257 -7.41 20.64 9.15
N SER A 258 -8.23 20.43 10.19
CA SER A 258 -7.87 20.80 11.57
C SER A 258 -6.65 20.04 12.12
N HIS A 259 -6.31 18.88 11.52
CA HIS A 259 -5.15 18.06 11.87
C HIS A 259 -4.00 18.16 10.85
N SER A 260 -4.08 19.06 9.88
CA SER A 260 -3.02 19.27 8.88
C SER A 260 -1.71 19.81 9.47
N GLU A 261 -1.77 20.40 10.67
CA GLU A 261 -0.65 20.98 11.42
C GLU A 261 -0.14 20.12 12.58
N CYS A 262 -0.61 18.87 12.71
CA CYS A 262 -0.12 17.95 13.75
C CYS A 262 1.40 17.83 13.68
N GLN A 263 2.11 17.84 14.82
CA GLN A 263 3.59 17.82 14.84
C GLN A 263 4.18 16.49 14.33
N GLU A 264 3.47 15.39 14.51
CA GLU A 264 3.86 14.07 14.02
C GLU A 264 3.71 13.95 12.50
N GLU A 265 4.82 13.69 11.79
CA GLU A 265 4.80 13.50 10.34
C GLU A 265 3.94 12.31 9.90
N GLY A 266 3.94 11.21 10.69
CA GLY A 266 3.12 10.03 10.42
C GLY A 266 1.63 10.38 10.38
N THR A 267 1.14 11.09 11.39
CA THR A 267 -0.24 11.56 11.49
C THR A 267 -0.61 12.49 10.33
N ARG A 268 0.25 13.47 10.01
CA ARG A 268 0.04 14.35 8.83
C ARG A 268 -0.01 13.57 7.52
N ASN A 269 0.79 12.51 7.37
CA ASN A 269 0.78 11.70 6.16
C ASN A 269 -0.51 10.89 6.00
N VAL A 270 -1.10 10.38 7.10
CA VAL A 270 -2.42 9.74 7.07
C VAL A 270 -3.51 10.76 6.72
N VAL A 271 -3.46 11.96 7.31
CA VAL A 271 -4.37 13.07 6.96
C VAL A 271 -4.27 13.40 5.48
N ALA A 272 -3.05 13.54 4.95
CA ALA A 272 -2.80 13.80 3.55
C ALA A 272 -3.35 12.68 2.64
N GLU A 273 -3.17 11.42 3.01
CA GLU A 273 -3.74 10.28 2.25
C GLU A 273 -5.27 10.33 2.23
N CYS A 274 -5.91 10.64 3.37
CA CYS A 274 -7.36 10.81 3.44
C CYS A 274 -7.84 11.98 2.57
N LEU A 275 -7.19 13.15 2.64
CA LEU A 275 -7.53 14.32 1.81
C LEU A 275 -7.37 14.01 0.32
N GLY A 276 -6.28 13.33 -0.08
CA GLY A 276 -6.06 12.91 -1.46
C GLY A 276 -7.16 11.96 -1.95
N LYS A 277 -7.50 10.95 -1.16
CA LYS A 277 -8.58 10.00 -1.51
C LYS A 277 -9.95 10.67 -1.57
N LEU A 278 -10.27 11.60 -0.67
CA LEU A 278 -11.50 12.41 -0.76
C LEU A 278 -11.52 13.25 -2.04
N THR A 279 -10.38 13.83 -2.42
CA THR A 279 -10.25 14.62 -3.65
C THR A 279 -10.51 13.75 -4.89
N LEU A 280 -10.16 12.47 -4.87
CA LEU A 280 -10.52 11.54 -5.96
C LEU A 280 -12.05 11.33 -6.08
N LEU A 281 -12.80 11.41 -4.98
CA LEU A 281 -14.27 11.29 -5.00
C LEU A 281 -14.96 12.55 -5.55
N GLN A 282 -14.41 13.72 -5.25
CA GLN A 282 -14.98 15.01 -5.69
C GLN A 282 -13.88 16.00 -6.13
N PRO A 283 -13.32 15.83 -7.35
CA PRO A 283 -12.14 16.58 -7.79
C PRO A 283 -12.32 18.09 -7.88
N ASP A 284 -13.42 18.58 -8.48
CA ASP A 284 -13.59 19.99 -8.84
C ASP A 284 -13.45 20.97 -7.66
N PRO A 285 -14.26 20.90 -6.58
CA PRO A 285 -14.12 21.84 -5.47
C PRO A 285 -12.94 21.52 -4.56
N LEU A 286 -12.63 20.23 -4.33
CA LEU A 286 -11.63 19.84 -3.34
C LEU A 286 -10.20 20.13 -3.81
N LEU A 287 -9.92 19.97 -5.11
CA LEU A 287 -8.61 20.34 -5.63
C LEU A 287 -8.38 21.85 -5.55
N GLY A 288 -9.41 22.66 -5.82
CA GLY A 288 -9.38 24.11 -5.62
C GLY A 288 -9.09 24.48 -4.16
N TYR A 289 -9.76 23.82 -3.20
CA TYR A 289 -9.48 24.03 -1.77
C TYR A 289 -8.05 23.67 -1.39
N LEU A 290 -7.47 22.60 -1.96
CA LEU A 290 -6.05 22.29 -1.76
C LEU A 290 -5.14 23.40 -2.29
N GLN A 291 -5.45 23.97 -3.45
CA GLN A 291 -4.66 25.07 -4.01
C GLN A 291 -4.70 26.31 -3.09
N ASP A 292 -5.87 26.67 -2.56
CA ASP A 292 -6.02 27.80 -1.64
C ASP A 292 -5.16 27.66 -0.38
N GLN A 293 -5.01 26.43 0.12
CA GLN A 293 -4.20 26.15 1.31
C GLN A 293 -2.68 26.31 1.08
N LEU A 294 -2.21 26.40 -0.16
CA LEU A 294 -0.80 26.73 -0.46
C LEU A 294 -0.44 28.16 -0.03
N GLY A 295 -1.42 29.04 0.10
CA GLY A 295 -1.25 30.39 0.66
C GLY A 295 -1.11 30.44 2.19
N SER A 296 -1.25 29.29 2.88
CA SER A 296 -1.15 29.23 4.34
C SER A 296 0.24 29.64 4.84
N PRO A 297 0.32 30.41 5.95
CA PRO A 297 1.61 30.72 6.57
C PRO A 297 2.29 29.49 7.17
N SER A 298 1.54 28.42 7.45
CA SER A 298 2.04 27.20 8.07
C SER A 298 2.76 26.30 7.07
N PRO A 299 4.07 26.02 7.25
CA PRO A 299 4.79 25.06 6.40
C PRO A 299 4.24 23.64 6.51
N LEU A 300 3.66 23.28 7.66
CA LEU A 300 3.08 21.96 7.88
C LEU A 300 1.82 21.76 7.04
N THR A 301 0.93 22.75 7.00
CA THR A 301 -0.28 22.72 6.17
C THR A 301 0.08 22.61 4.68
N LYS A 302 1.00 23.46 4.21
CA LYS A 302 1.52 23.36 2.83
C LYS A 302 2.08 21.97 2.53
N ALA A 303 2.85 21.40 3.45
CA ALA A 303 3.43 20.07 3.26
C ALA A 303 2.38 18.95 3.22
N THR A 304 1.36 19.02 4.07
CA THR A 304 0.22 18.08 4.11
C THR A 304 -0.57 18.14 2.80
N VAL A 305 -0.87 19.35 2.31
CA VAL A 305 -1.61 19.59 1.06
C VAL A 305 -0.86 19.05 -0.16
N ILE A 306 0.43 19.33 -0.29
CA ILE A 306 1.26 18.80 -1.38
C ILE A 306 1.31 17.27 -1.34
N THR A 307 1.40 16.70 -0.14
CA THR A 307 1.36 15.25 0.06
C THR A 307 -0.01 14.67 -0.30
N ALA A 308 -1.10 15.39 -0.07
CA ALA A 308 -2.45 14.98 -0.47
C ALA A 308 -2.58 14.90 -1.99
N VAL A 309 -2.06 15.89 -2.72
CA VAL A 309 -2.02 15.87 -4.19
C VAL A 309 -1.18 14.70 -4.70
N LYS A 310 -0.06 14.36 -4.06
CA LYS A 310 0.69 13.14 -4.42
C LYS A 310 -0.20 11.89 -4.37
N PHE A 311 -1.11 11.78 -3.38
CA PHE A 311 -2.02 10.64 -3.27
C PHE A 311 -3.17 10.63 -4.30
N THR A 312 -3.36 11.70 -5.08
CA THR A 312 -4.26 11.68 -6.25
C THR A 312 -3.60 11.14 -7.52
N ILE A 313 -2.26 11.05 -7.54
CA ILE A 313 -1.48 10.58 -8.69
C ILE A 313 -1.34 9.05 -8.68
N THR A 314 -2.33 8.38 -9.26
CA THR A 314 -2.36 6.92 -9.44
C THR A 314 -1.74 6.50 -10.77
N ASP A 315 -1.59 5.21 -11.07
CA ASP A 315 -1.08 4.73 -12.38
C ASP A 315 -2.22 4.65 -13.42
N GLN A 316 -3.43 4.32 -12.96
CA GLN A 316 -4.61 4.22 -13.81
C GLN A 316 -5.13 5.62 -14.20
N PRO A 317 -5.65 5.81 -15.43
CA PRO A 317 -6.35 7.04 -15.81
C PRO A 317 -7.51 7.34 -14.84
N GLN A 318 -7.63 8.60 -14.43
CA GLN A 318 -8.65 9.06 -13.49
C GLN A 318 -9.30 10.36 -13.99
N ALA A 319 -10.54 10.61 -13.60
CA ALA A 319 -11.26 11.84 -13.97
C ALA A 319 -10.55 13.12 -13.50
N ILE A 320 -9.77 13.05 -12.42
CA ILE A 320 -8.99 14.18 -11.89
C ILE A 320 -7.85 14.62 -12.81
N ASP A 321 -7.39 13.78 -13.75
CA ASP A 321 -6.14 14.01 -14.49
C ASP A 321 -6.17 15.29 -15.33
N GLU A 322 -7.30 15.58 -15.97
CA GLU A 322 -7.47 16.79 -16.78
C GLU A 322 -7.38 18.06 -15.92
N ILE A 323 -8.07 18.06 -14.79
CA ILE A 323 -8.08 19.19 -13.84
C ILE A 323 -6.69 19.34 -13.20
N LEU A 324 -6.07 18.22 -12.82
CA LEU A 324 -4.75 18.19 -12.21
C LEU A 324 -3.68 18.70 -13.16
N THR A 325 -3.78 18.44 -14.47
CA THR A 325 -2.85 18.98 -15.48
C THR A 325 -2.83 20.52 -15.45
N GLY A 326 -3.99 21.17 -15.28
CA GLY A 326 -4.06 22.62 -15.12
C GLY A 326 -3.54 23.14 -13.78
N ALA A 327 -3.67 22.34 -12.72
CA ALA A 327 -3.37 22.75 -11.34
C ALA A 327 -1.94 22.41 -10.86
N ILE A 328 -1.29 21.39 -11.44
CA ILE A 328 -0.05 20.78 -10.93
C ILE A 328 1.13 21.77 -10.88
N ASN A 329 1.18 22.73 -11.80
CA ASN A 329 2.20 23.78 -11.81
C ASN A 329 2.18 24.61 -10.52
N THR A 330 1.00 24.92 -9.98
CA THR A 330 0.85 25.65 -8.71
C THR A 330 1.49 24.89 -7.56
N PHE A 331 1.29 23.57 -7.49
CA PHE A 331 1.90 22.72 -6.45
C PHE A 331 3.40 22.54 -6.66
N LEU A 332 3.87 22.41 -7.90
CA LEU A 332 5.31 22.30 -8.21
C LEU A 332 6.08 23.59 -7.95
N SER A 333 5.41 24.75 -7.95
CA SER A 333 6.01 26.03 -7.57
C SER A 333 6.57 26.02 -6.14
N CYS A 334 6.03 25.15 -5.26
CA CYS A 334 6.51 24.92 -3.89
C CYS A 334 7.94 24.35 -3.82
N LEU A 335 8.55 23.94 -4.94
CA LEU A 335 9.99 23.68 -5.02
C LEU A 335 10.83 24.94 -4.72
N ARG A 336 10.23 26.13 -4.75
CA ARG A 336 10.85 27.42 -4.40
C ARG A 336 10.55 27.86 -2.97
N ASP A 337 9.81 27.08 -2.18
CA ASP A 337 9.41 27.46 -0.82
C ASP A 337 10.63 27.67 0.09
N PRO A 338 10.61 28.68 1.00
CA PRO A 338 11.70 28.85 1.95
C PRO A 338 11.90 27.60 2.83
N ASP A 339 10.83 26.93 3.21
CA ASP A 339 10.87 25.77 4.09
C ASP A 339 11.43 24.54 3.38
N LEU A 340 12.34 23.82 4.04
CA LEU A 340 12.99 22.64 3.48
C LEU A 340 12.03 21.45 3.36
N ASN A 341 11.10 21.31 4.32
CA ASN A 341 10.16 20.21 4.32
C ASN A 341 9.11 20.36 3.22
N VAL A 342 8.63 21.59 2.98
CA VAL A 342 7.73 21.89 1.84
C VAL A 342 8.40 21.53 0.51
N ARG A 343 9.65 21.95 0.30
CA ARG A 343 10.42 21.57 -0.89
C ARG A 343 10.61 20.06 -1.02
N ARG A 344 10.87 19.38 0.10
CA ARG A 344 11.04 17.92 0.15
C ARG A 344 9.78 17.19 -0.33
N VAL A 345 8.60 17.58 0.16
CA VAL A 345 7.36 16.92 -0.27
C VAL A 345 6.97 17.27 -1.70
N ALA A 346 7.27 18.49 -2.18
CA ALA A 346 7.07 18.88 -3.57
C ALA A 346 7.93 18.03 -4.52
N LEU A 347 9.17 17.74 -4.13
CA LEU A 347 10.05 16.83 -4.86
C LEU A 347 9.52 15.38 -4.87
N VAL A 348 8.98 14.90 -3.75
CA VAL A 348 8.38 13.55 -3.67
C VAL A 348 7.14 13.45 -4.55
N MET A 349 6.29 14.48 -4.58
CA MET A 349 5.14 14.58 -5.48
C MET A 349 5.60 14.61 -6.95
N PHE A 350 6.60 15.41 -7.30
CA PHE A 350 7.19 15.44 -8.64
C PHE A 350 7.66 14.05 -9.08
N ASN A 351 8.39 13.33 -8.22
CA ASN A 351 8.83 11.97 -8.51
C ASN A 351 7.65 11.01 -8.72
N SER A 352 6.57 11.16 -7.93
CA SER A 352 5.35 10.37 -8.09
C SER A 352 4.68 10.63 -9.44
N ALA A 353 4.58 11.91 -9.85
CA ALA A 353 4.09 12.30 -11.16
C ALA A 353 4.96 11.74 -12.28
N ALA A 354 6.28 11.88 -12.18
CA ALA A 354 7.23 11.39 -13.17
C ALA A 354 7.18 9.87 -13.36
N HIS A 355 6.90 9.11 -12.30
CA HIS A 355 6.80 7.65 -12.37
C HIS A 355 5.43 7.15 -12.84
N ASN A 356 4.34 7.71 -12.29
CA ASN A 356 3.00 7.16 -12.49
C ASN A 356 2.25 7.86 -13.64
N LYS A 357 2.43 9.18 -13.82
CA LYS A 357 1.76 9.96 -14.87
C LYS A 357 2.69 11.04 -15.45
N PRO A 358 3.67 10.66 -16.30
CA PRO A 358 4.62 11.62 -16.88
C PRO A 358 3.95 12.76 -17.67
N GLY A 359 2.77 12.50 -18.23
CA GLY A 359 1.98 13.50 -18.97
C GLY A 359 1.63 14.74 -18.16
N LEU A 360 1.48 14.62 -16.83
CA LEU A 360 1.18 15.76 -15.95
C LEU A 360 2.32 16.78 -15.89
N ILE A 361 3.57 16.35 -16.10
CA ILE A 361 4.75 17.19 -15.86
C ILE A 361 5.55 17.49 -17.12
N ARG A 362 5.28 16.79 -18.24
CA ARG A 362 6.05 16.89 -19.49
C ARG A 362 6.25 18.34 -19.92
N ASP A 363 5.17 19.10 -19.97
CA ASP A 363 5.17 20.47 -20.49
C ASP A 363 5.76 21.47 -19.48
N LEU A 364 5.98 21.04 -18.22
CA LEU A 364 6.56 21.83 -17.13
C LEU A 364 8.06 21.54 -16.91
N LEU A 365 8.64 20.55 -17.59
CA LEU A 365 10.03 20.14 -17.36
C LEU A 365 11.02 21.29 -17.57
N THR A 366 10.80 22.15 -18.57
CA THR A 366 11.67 23.31 -18.86
C THR A 366 11.79 24.27 -17.68
N SER A 367 10.71 24.46 -16.92
CA SER A 367 10.69 25.37 -15.76
C SER A 367 11.10 24.68 -14.45
N VAL A 368 10.82 23.37 -14.33
CA VAL A 368 11.03 22.58 -13.11
C VAL A 368 12.46 22.03 -13.01
N LEU A 369 13.05 21.54 -14.11
CA LEU A 369 14.40 20.94 -14.10
C LEU A 369 15.48 21.87 -13.51
N PRO A 370 15.53 23.19 -13.83
CA PRO A 370 16.49 24.09 -13.21
C PRO A 370 16.37 24.17 -11.68
N LEU A 371 15.14 24.09 -11.14
CA LEU A 371 14.88 24.10 -9.71
C LEU A 371 15.39 22.79 -9.06
N LEU A 372 15.17 21.65 -9.72
CA LEU A 372 15.65 20.36 -9.26
C LEU A 372 17.18 20.29 -9.25
N TYR A 373 17.84 20.80 -10.30
CA TYR A 373 19.31 20.89 -10.33
C TYR A 373 19.88 21.85 -9.29
N LYS A 374 19.14 22.88 -8.90
CA LYS A 374 19.55 23.75 -7.79
C LYS A 374 19.55 22.98 -6.47
N GLU A 375 18.56 22.11 -6.25
CA GLU A 375 18.46 21.30 -5.04
C GLU A 375 19.52 20.19 -4.96
N THR A 376 20.23 19.84 -6.04
CA THR A 376 21.36 18.90 -5.97
C THR A 376 22.67 19.53 -5.49
N LYS A 377 22.76 20.86 -5.47
CA LYS A 377 23.94 21.57 -4.97
C LYS A 377 24.02 21.48 -3.44
N VAL A 378 25.24 21.26 -2.94
CA VAL A 378 25.52 21.33 -1.50
C VAL A 378 25.40 22.78 -1.05
N ARG A 379 24.46 23.03 -0.13
CA ARG A 379 24.20 24.35 0.46
C ARG A 379 24.87 24.45 1.82
N LYS A 380 25.93 25.26 1.90
CA LYS A 380 26.75 25.40 3.14
C LYS A 380 25.96 25.98 4.31
N ASP A 381 24.94 26.79 4.01
CA ASP A 381 23.98 27.33 4.97
C ASP A 381 23.15 26.25 5.69
N LEU A 382 23.06 25.04 5.13
CA LEU A 382 22.35 23.90 5.72
C LEU A 382 23.27 22.90 6.42
N ILE A 383 24.56 23.23 6.54
CA ILE A 383 25.56 22.37 7.16
C ILE A 383 25.97 22.99 8.48
N ARG A 384 25.78 22.24 9.57
CA ARG A 384 26.19 22.62 10.92
C ARG A 384 27.09 21.56 11.52
N GLU A 385 28.08 21.98 12.31
CA GLU A 385 28.92 21.07 13.08
C GLU A 385 28.42 21.06 14.52
N VAL A 386 28.13 19.85 15.03
CA VAL A 386 27.77 19.62 16.43
C VAL A 386 29.01 19.06 17.11
N GLU A 387 29.57 19.82 18.05
CA GLU A 387 30.71 19.38 18.86
C GLU A 387 30.22 18.41 19.94
N MET A 388 30.84 17.24 19.99
CA MET A 388 30.65 16.20 21.01
C MET A 388 31.98 16.00 21.75
N GLY A 389 32.39 17.01 22.52
CA GLY A 389 33.69 17.03 23.21
C GLY A 389 34.85 17.14 22.21
N PRO A 390 35.81 16.19 22.15
CA PRO A 390 36.89 16.22 21.17
C PRO A 390 36.44 15.82 19.74
N PHE A 391 35.19 15.35 19.58
CA PHE A 391 34.65 14.92 18.29
C PHE A 391 33.76 16.00 17.66
N LYS A 392 33.78 16.11 16.33
CA LYS A 392 32.87 16.97 15.57
C LYS A 392 31.98 16.12 14.68
N HIS A 393 30.67 16.33 14.74
CA HIS A 393 29.70 15.66 13.88
C HIS A 393 29.04 16.69 12.96
N THR A 394 29.29 16.58 11.66
CA THR A 394 28.68 17.42 10.64
C THR A 394 27.28 16.93 10.31
N VAL A 395 26.27 17.78 10.51
CA VAL A 395 24.87 17.55 10.15
C VAL A 395 24.53 18.40 8.92
N ASP A 396 24.08 17.77 7.84
CA ASP A 396 23.67 18.42 6.59
C ASP A 396 22.17 18.23 6.38
N ASP A 397 21.38 19.24 6.72
CA ASP A 397 19.92 19.20 6.65
C ASP A 397 19.40 19.18 5.19
N GLY A 398 20.25 19.55 4.23
CA GLY A 398 19.97 19.45 2.80
C GLY A 398 20.27 18.07 2.19
N LEU A 399 20.88 17.16 2.93
CA LEU A 399 21.27 15.84 2.43
C LEU A 399 20.07 15.02 1.97
N ASP A 400 18.98 15.00 2.74
CA ASP A 400 17.81 14.19 2.42
C ASP A 400 17.10 14.64 1.14
N LEU A 401 17.08 15.95 0.86
CA LEU A 401 16.60 16.50 -0.42
C LEU A 401 17.44 16.00 -1.59
N ARG A 402 18.78 16.03 -1.46
CA ARG A 402 19.70 15.54 -2.49
C ARG A 402 19.55 14.04 -2.73
N LYS A 403 19.41 13.23 -1.67
CA LYS A 403 19.19 11.78 -1.78
C LYS A 403 17.92 11.46 -2.57
N ARG A 404 16.84 12.23 -2.38
CA ARG A 404 15.55 12.02 -3.06
C ARG A 404 15.58 12.31 -4.56
N LEU A 405 16.59 13.01 -5.06
CA LEU A 405 16.82 13.22 -6.51
C LEU A 405 17.66 12.09 -7.12
N VAL A 406 18.70 11.64 -6.42
CA VAL A 406 19.65 10.64 -6.96
C VAL A 406 19.08 9.23 -6.95
N VAL A 407 18.33 8.85 -5.91
CA VAL A 407 17.79 7.49 -5.74
C VAL A 407 16.81 7.08 -6.86
N PRO A 408 15.84 7.92 -7.31
CA PRO A 408 14.98 7.59 -8.44
C PRO A 408 15.76 7.38 -9.73
N ILE A 409 16.74 8.25 -10.02
CA ILE A 409 17.61 8.13 -11.21
C ILE A 409 18.38 6.80 -11.16
N LYS A 410 18.91 6.44 -9.99
CA LYS A 410 19.55 5.15 -9.76
C LYS A 410 18.63 3.97 -10.01
N LYS A 411 17.40 4.02 -9.47
CA LYS A 411 16.40 2.98 -9.66
C LYS A 411 16.04 2.79 -11.14
N THR A 412 15.90 3.88 -11.90
CA THR A 412 15.64 3.81 -13.35
C THR A 412 16.78 3.09 -14.09
N CYS A 413 18.03 3.36 -13.73
CA CYS A 413 19.19 2.66 -14.31
C CYS A 413 19.25 1.16 -13.92
N ASP A 414 18.93 0.83 -12.66
CA ASP A 414 19.04 -0.54 -12.12
C ASP A 414 17.83 -1.43 -12.47
N THR A 415 16.73 -0.86 -12.99
CA THR A 415 15.52 -1.61 -13.34
C THR A 415 15.79 -2.57 -14.51
N LYS A 416 15.39 -3.84 -14.35
CA LYS A 416 15.49 -4.88 -15.40
C LYS A 416 14.12 -5.15 -16.01
N VAL A 417 14.06 -5.16 -17.34
CA VAL A 417 12.86 -5.53 -18.11
C VAL A 417 12.68 -7.05 -18.05
N ARG A 418 11.44 -7.54 -17.98
CA ARG A 418 11.17 -8.98 -17.95
C ARG A 418 11.56 -9.62 -19.28
N THR A 419 12.09 -10.83 -19.26
CA THR A 419 12.61 -11.52 -20.46
C THR A 419 11.56 -11.81 -21.54
N ASN A 420 10.27 -11.75 -21.19
CA ASN A 420 9.12 -11.94 -22.09
C ASN A 420 8.51 -10.61 -22.60
N SER A 421 9.14 -9.48 -22.33
CA SER A 421 8.64 -8.15 -22.73
C SER A 421 8.78 -7.95 -24.25
N VAL A 422 7.94 -7.09 -24.83
CA VAL A 422 7.96 -6.85 -26.28
C VAL A 422 9.17 -5.98 -26.64
N LYS A 423 9.74 -6.12 -27.85
CA LYS A 423 10.92 -5.35 -28.30
C LYS A 423 10.79 -3.83 -28.05
N GLN A 424 9.60 -3.28 -28.24
CA GLN A 424 9.30 -1.87 -28.01
C GLN A 424 9.44 -1.45 -26.53
N GLU A 425 9.17 -2.36 -25.59
CA GLU A 425 9.36 -2.11 -24.14
C GLU A 425 10.84 -2.11 -23.77
N PHE A 426 11.65 -2.98 -24.39
CA PHE A 426 13.11 -2.95 -24.25
C PHE A 426 13.70 -1.64 -24.79
N GLU A 427 13.29 -1.21 -25.99
CA GLU A 427 13.74 0.04 -26.59
C GLU A 427 13.35 1.27 -25.74
N LYS A 428 12.12 1.31 -25.23
CA LYS A 428 11.64 2.35 -24.30
C LYS A 428 12.48 2.38 -23.03
N HIS A 429 12.81 1.21 -22.47
CA HIS A 429 13.59 1.13 -21.24
C HIS A 429 15.05 1.55 -21.43
N ASP A 430 15.65 1.20 -22.56
CA ASP A 430 17.02 1.63 -22.89
C ASP A 430 17.12 3.15 -23.11
N GLU A 431 16.08 3.78 -23.68
CA GLU A 431 16.03 5.25 -23.77
C GLU A 431 15.84 5.91 -22.39
N LEU A 432 15.04 5.29 -21.52
CA LEU A 432 14.90 5.74 -20.12
C LEU A 432 16.23 5.65 -19.37
N LYS A 433 16.99 4.56 -19.54
CA LYS A 433 18.36 4.43 -18.99
C LYS A 433 19.27 5.53 -19.55
N ARG A 434 19.29 5.75 -20.88
CA ARG A 434 20.11 6.82 -21.48
C ARG A 434 19.73 8.20 -20.94
N SER A 435 18.44 8.48 -20.79
CA SER A 435 17.95 9.74 -20.21
C SER A 435 18.34 9.91 -18.74
N ALA A 436 18.28 8.83 -17.95
CA ALA A 436 18.78 8.84 -16.57
C ALA A 436 20.29 9.10 -16.51
N LEU A 437 21.08 8.48 -17.39
CA LEU A 437 22.52 8.73 -17.49
C LEU A 437 22.84 10.18 -17.94
N ARG A 438 22.05 10.77 -18.85
CA ARG A 438 22.15 12.20 -19.20
C ARG A 438 21.93 13.09 -17.99
N ALA A 439 20.94 12.77 -17.15
CA ALA A 439 20.69 13.49 -15.91
C ALA A 439 21.88 13.37 -14.94
N ILE A 440 22.51 12.20 -14.82
CA ILE A 440 23.71 12.00 -13.98
C ILE A 440 24.89 12.82 -14.50
N ILE A 441 25.11 12.85 -15.81
CA ILE A 441 26.19 13.63 -16.42
C ILE A 441 25.96 15.13 -16.16
N ALA A 442 24.72 15.61 -16.32
CA ALA A 442 24.36 16.98 -15.95
C ALA A 442 24.60 17.26 -14.46
N LEU A 443 24.31 16.30 -13.58
CA LEU A 443 24.59 16.38 -12.15
C LEU A 443 26.08 16.39 -11.81
N GLN A 444 26.93 15.68 -12.56
CA GLN A 444 28.39 15.74 -12.40
C GLN A 444 28.97 17.08 -12.84
N GLY A 445 28.39 17.72 -13.86
CA GLY A 445 28.81 19.05 -14.32
C GLY A 445 28.56 20.17 -13.31
N VAL A 446 27.89 19.88 -12.20
CA VAL A 446 27.59 20.84 -11.15
C VAL A 446 28.81 21.04 -10.23
N PRO A 447 29.27 22.29 -10.00
CA PRO A 447 30.38 22.55 -9.08
C PRO A 447 30.11 22.00 -7.67
N GLY A 448 30.99 21.12 -7.19
CA GLY A 448 30.87 20.46 -5.88
C GLY A 448 30.10 19.13 -5.88
N ALA A 449 29.66 18.63 -7.04
CA ALA A 449 28.99 17.33 -7.18
C ALA A 449 29.82 16.15 -6.64
N GLU A 450 31.15 16.24 -6.71
CA GLU A 450 32.09 15.22 -6.23
C GLU A 450 32.03 14.98 -4.71
N LYS A 451 31.49 15.95 -3.96
CA LYS A 451 31.28 15.84 -2.51
C LYS A 451 30.03 15.04 -2.14
N ASN A 452 29.18 14.71 -3.11
CA ASN A 452 28.00 13.89 -2.87
C ASN A 452 28.40 12.40 -2.91
N GLN A 453 28.61 11.80 -1.73
CA GLN A 453 29.04 10.42 -1.60
C GLN A 453 28.16 9.44 -2.40
N GLN A 454 26.84 9.64 -2.42
CA GLN A 454 25.94 8.72 -3.14
C GLN A 454 26.02 8.88 -4.65
N LEU A 455 26.23 10.10 -5.15
CA LEU A 455 26.49 10.32 -6.57
C LEU A 455 27.82 9.66 -6.96
N SER A 456 28.86 9.84 -6.16
CA SER A 456 30.17 9.21 -6.35
C SER A 456 30.11 7.68 -6.29
N ASP A 457 29.40 7.10 -5.31
CA ASP A 457 29.18 5.66 -5.18
C ASP A 457 28.42 5.10 -6.39
N PHE A 458 27.38 5.81 -6.83
CA PHE A 458 26.59 5.38 -7.98
C PHE A 458 27.38 5.49 -9.29
N ILE A 459 28.23 6.50 -9.46
CA ILE A 459 29.13 6.63 -10.60
C ILE A 459 30.16 5.50 -10.61
N SER A 460 30.72 5.14 -9.45
CA SER A 460 31.59 3.95 -9.33
C SER A 460 30.84 2.67 -9.72
N GLN A 461 29.59 2.51 -9.29
CA GLN A 461 28.74 1.38 -9.69
C GLN A 461 28.50 1.34 -11.21
N ILE A 462 28.21 2.48 -11.84
CA ILE A 462 28.04 2.60 -13.30
C ILE A 462 29.34 2.19 -14.01
N LYS A 463 30.50 2.69 -13.55
CA LYS A 463 31.81 2.37 -14.13
C LYS A 463 32.20 0.90 -13.94
N SER A 464 31.77 0.25 -12.86
CA SER A 464 32.02 -1.18 -12.61
C SER A 464 31.17 -2.11 -13.48
N SER A 465 30.01 -1.66 -13.96
CA SER A 465 29.14 -2.44 -14.84
C SER A 465 29.50 -2.20 -16.29
N HIS A 466 29.94 -3.25 -17.00
CA HIS A 466 30.39 -3.14 -18.40
C HIS A 466 29.29 -2.57 -19.32
N GLU A 467 28.06 -3.05 -19.18
CA GLU A 467 26.91 -2.60 -19.98
C GLU A 467 26.58 -1.11 -19.73
N MET A 468 26.53 -0.70 -18.45
CA MET A 468 26.21 0.69 -18.07
C MET A 468 27.34 1.65 -18.41
N SER A 469 28.60 1.22 -18.33
CA SER A 469 29.77 2.03 -18.67
C SER A 469 29.83 2.35 -20.17
N VAL A 470 29.46 1.39 -21.03
CA VAL A 470 29.36 1.59 -22.48
C VAL A 470 28.25 2.59 -22.82
N LEU A 471 27.05 2.40 -22.22
CA LEU A 471 25.93 3.33 -22.38
C LEU A 471 26.27 4.74 -21.86
N TYR A 472 26.94 4.84 -20.72
CA TYR A 472 27.38 6.11 -20.13
C TYR A 472 28.37 6.86 -21.03
N SER A 473 29.36 6.14 -21.58
CA SER A 473 30.36 6.70 -22.49
C SER A 473 29.74 7.13 -23.83
N SER A 474 28.75 6.39 -24.32
CA SER A 474 27.95 6.75 -25.50
C SER A 474 27.22 8.08 -25.29
N VAL A 475 26.46 8.18 -24.19
CA VAL A 475 25.70 9.39 -23.85
C VAL A 475 26.63 10.60 -23.63
N GLN A 476 27.80 10.40 -23.03
CA GLN A 476 28.78 11.48 -22.82
C GLN A 476 29.36 12.02 -24.13
N LYS A 477 29.55 11.16 -25.14
CA LYS A 477 30.00 11.57 -26.49
C LYS A 477 28.90 12.32 -27.24
N ASP A 478 27.66 11.88 -27.12
CA ASP A 478 26.51 12.55 -27.75
C ASP A 478 26.32 13.96 -27.17
N GLY A 479 26.45 14.13 -25.85
CA GLY A 479 26.37 15.45 -25.20
C GLY A 479 27.54 16.39 -25.52
N GLY A 480 28.74 15.85 -25.77
CA GLY A 480 29.95 16.61 -26.10
C GLY A 480 29.87 17.35 -27.45
N SER A 481 29.02 16.90 -28.37
CA SER A 481 28.80 17.57 -29.65
C SER A 481 27.92 18.83 -29.56
N SER A 482 27.18 19.00 -28.45
CA SER A 482 26.28 20.14 -28.22
C SER A 482 26.87 21.28 -27.39
N LEU A 483 28.08 21.12 -26.84
CA LEU A 483 28.69 22.06 -25.88
C LEU A 483 29.82 22.94 -26.48
N SER A 484 30.15 22.80 -27.76
CA SER A 484 31.21 23.57 -28.43
C SER A 484 30.73 24.74 -29.32
N GLY A 485 29.43 25.02 -29.35
CA GLY A 485 28.86 26.17 -30.07
C GLY A 485 28.46 27.29 -29.10
N SER A 486 29.10 28.45 -29.20
CA SER A 486 28.71 29.68 -28.52
C SER A 486 27.27 30.10 -28.86
N GLY A 487 26.42 30.27 -27.85
CA GLY A 487 25.12 30.95 -27.94
C GLY A 487 23.90 30.03 -27.86
N GLU A 488 23.18 30.12 -26.73
CA GLU A 488 21.86 29.54 -26.41
C GLU A 488 21.72 27.99 -26.44
N PRO A 489 21.26 27.36 -25.34
CA PRO A 489 20.92 25.95 -25.37
C PRO A 489 19.61 25.75 -26.13
N ARG A 490 19.68 25.34 -27.39
CA ARG A 490 18.55 24.72 -28.10
C ARG A 490 18.26 23.37 -27.45
N LEU A 491 17.19 23.33 -26.65
CA LEU A 491 16.62 22.11 -26.09
C LEU A 491 16.03 21.25 -27.21
N MET A 492 16.47 19.98 -27.26
CA MET A 492 15.96 18.96 -28.17
C MET A 492 14.45 18.82 -28.02
N GLU A 493 13.76 18.78 -29.17
CA GLU A 493 12.34 18.46 -29.31
C GLU A 493 12.04 17.07 -28.72
N PHE A 494 10.98 17.00 -27.91
CA PHE A 494 10.32 15.78 -27.43
C PHE A 494 8.93 15.70 -28.03
#